data_AF-A0A8T1S5W6-F1
#
_entry.id   AF-A0A8T1S5W6-F1
#
_cell.length_a   1.000
_cell.length_b   1.000
_cell.length_c   1.000
_cell.angle_alpha   90.00
_cell.angle_beta   90.00
_cell.angle_gamma   90.00
#
_symmetry.space_group_name_H-M   'P 1'
#
loop_
_entity.id
_entity.type
_entity.pdbx_description
1 polymer ?
#
loop_
_entity_poly.entity_id
_entity_poly.type
_entity_poly.pdbx_seq_one_letter_code
_entity_poly.pdbx_strand_id
1 'polypeptide(L)'
;MGTQLITMSTLRLKEKLQTLQCHFTWNFEIRDKVDAVHILQTLALRIAHTPYQNQATLRAMQAYLCHLQGQYEDALQSLREAEEILQRDHPDNFPRHVLVIYGNYAWIYYHLAHYDLVELYLDKVKKICSSLKSRSPHAAQIPEIHAQKGWSLLAAGFRNGREATECFQMALREDEANGEFLAGLAIAVFASWTHTHKPVFWEAAKKKLGAIIHEQQQNYEAKVYLAKIL
;
A
#
# COMPACT_ATOMS: atom_id res chain seq x y z
N MET A 1 35.76 -16.35 12.22
CA MET A 1 35.53 -16.06 10.79
C MET A 1 34.09 -16.28 10.36
N GLY A 2 33.40 -17.37 10.76
CA GLY A 2 31.99 -17.63 10.38
C GLY A 2 30.98 -16.55 10.81
N THR A 3 31.06 -16.06 12.05
CA THR A 3 30.13 -15.03 12.56
C THR A 3 30.28 -13.70 11.83
N GLN A 4 31.51 -13.26 11.53
CA GLN A 4 31.77 -12.02 10.78
C GLN A 4 31.25 -12.08 9.33
N LEU A 5 31.38 -13.23 8.66
CA LEU A 5 30.86 -13.42 7.30
C LEU A 5 29.32 -13.39 7.28
N ILE A 6 28.67 -13.97 8.29
CA ILE A 6 27.21 -13.92 8.46
C ILE A 6 26.75 -12.48 8.79
N THR A 7 27.47 -11.74 9.63
CA THR A 7 27.13 -10.34 9.92
C THR A 7 27.30 -9.44 8.69
N MET A 8 28.33 -9.66 7.86
CA MET A 8 28.52 -8.89 6.64
C MET A 8 27.49 -9.23 5.55
N SER A 9 27.06 -10.50 5.43
CA SER A 9 26.04 -10.89 4.46
C SER A 9 24.65 -10.37 4.85
N THR A 10 24.29 -10.41 6.13
CA THR A 10 23.02 -9.86 6.64
C THR A 10 22.94 -8.34 6.49
N LEU A 11 24.06 -7.61 6.70
CA LEU A 11 24.13 -6.17 6.44
C LEU A 11 23.80 -5.85 4.97
N ARG A 12 24.42 -6.58 4.04
CA ARG A 12 24.20 -6.40 2.60
C ARG A 12 22.75 -6.69 2.17
N LEU A 13 22.12 -7.69 2.77
CA LEU A 13 20.70 -7.98 2.54
C LEU A 13 19.81 -6.83 3.03
N LYS A 14 20.09 -6.32 4.23
CA LYS A 14 19.35 -5.19 4.80
C LYS A 14 19.45 -3.94 3.92
N GLU A 15 20.62 -3.64 3.37
CA GLU A 15 20.81 -2.54 2.42
C GLU A 15 19.94 -2.71 1.16
N LYS A 16 19.91 -3.91 0.57
CA LYS A 16 19.01 -4.21 -0.57
C LYS A 16 17.54 -4.03 -0.17
N LEU A 17 17.13 -4.57 0.98
CA LEU A 17 15.76 -4.49 1.48
C LEU A 17 15.28 -3.05 1.69
N GLN A 18 16.16 -2.16 2.14
CA GLN A 18 15.87 -0.74 2.31
C GLN A 18 15.60 -0.01 0.98
N THR A 19 16.00 -0.58 -0.16
CA THR A 19 15.73 -0.01 -1.49
C THR A 19 14.38 -0.42 -2.08
N LEU A 20 13.66 -1.35 -1.45
CA LEU A 20 12.34 -1.80 -1.89
C LEU A 20 11.29 -0.70 -1.71
N GLN A 21 10.24 -0.71 -2.53
CA GLN A 21 9.03 0.10 -2.32
C GLN A 21 7.93 -0.79 -1.74
N CYS A 22 7.82 -0.82 -0.40
CA CYS A 22 6.85 -1.65 0.31
C CYS A 22 6.53 -1.05 1.70
N HIS A 23 5.65 -1.69 2.46
CA HIS A 23 5.18 -1.14 3.74
C HIS A 23 6.29 -0.93 4.77
N PHE A 24 7.33 -1.75 4.71
CA PHE A 24 8.49 -1.67 5.60
C PHE A 24 9.43 -0.49 5.31
N THR A 25 9.31 0.14 4.13
CA THR A 25 10.17 1.25 3.69
C THR A 25 9.42 2.56 3.48
N TRP A 26 8.10 2.55 3.61
CA TRP A 26 7.25 3.75 3.47
C TRP A 26 7.10 4.56 4.75
N ASN A 27 7.75 4.17 5.85
CA ASN A 27 7.83 4.92 7.10
C ASN A 27 6.47 5.41 7.62
N PHE A 28 5.50 4.51 7.71
CA PHE A 28 4.21 4.85 8.30
C PHE A 28 4.38 5.35 9.74
N GLU A 29 3.70 6.44 10.08
CA GLU A 29 3.52 6.80 11.47
C GLU A 29 2.58 5.78 12.12
N ILE A 30 3.11 4.71 12.72
CA ILE A 30 2.33 3.78 13.56
C ILE A 30 3.03 3.77 14.92
N ARG A 31 2.32 4.26 15.95
CA ARG A 31 2.97 4.64 17.21
C ARG A 31 3.48 3.45 18.01
N ASP A 32 2.64 2.42 18.11
CA ASP A 32 2.88 1.25 18.93
C ASP A 32 1.99 0.08 18.48
N LYS A 33 2.06 -1.03 19.23
CA LYS A 33 1.22 -2.20 18.99
C LYS A 33 -0.28 -1.92 19.16
N VAL A 34 -0.68 -0.99 20.04
CA VAL A 34 -2.10 -0.66 20.25
C VAL A 34 -2.65 0.08 19.02
N ASP A 35 -1.90 1.04 18.48
CA ASP A 35 -2.23 1.73 17.24
C ASP A 35 -2.38 0.72 16.08
N ALA A 36 -1.45 -0.22 15.95
CA ALA A 36 -1.53 -1.27 14.94
C ALA A 36 -2.75 -2.20 15.10
N VAL A 37 -3.14 -2.59 16.32
CA VAL A 37 -4.36 -3.38 16.58
C VAL A 37 -5.61 -2.59 16.20
N HIS A 38 -5.66 -1.31 16.53
CA HIS A 38 -6.79 -0.45 16.16
C HIS A 38 -6.92 -0.34 14.63
N ILE A 39 -5.80 -0.12 13.93
CA ILE A 39 -5.80 -0.08 12.46
C ILE A 39 -6.28 -1.43 11.90
N LEU A 40 -5.80 -2.57 12.40
CA LEU A 40 -6.24 -3.90 11.97
C LEU A 40 -7.77 -4.08 12.06
N GLN A 41 -8.40 -3.63 13.15
CA GLN A 41 -9.85 -3.70 13.32
C GLN A 41 -10.59 -2.91 12.24
N THR A 42 -10.16 -1.68 11.96
CA THR A 42 -10.77 -0.85 10.90
C THR A 42 -10.49 -1.40 9.51
N LEU A 43 -9.31 -1.98 9.31
CA LEU A 43 -8.87 -2.54 8.03
C LEU A 43 -9.68 -3.78 7.65
N ALA A 44 -10.05 -4.63 8.60
CA ALA A 44 -10.89 -5.80 8.35
C ALA A 44 -12.24 -5.42 7.71
N LEU A 45 -12.88 -4.35 8.21
CA LEU A 45 -14.12 -3.82 7.64
C LEU A 45 -13.90 -3.27 6.21
N ARG A 46 -12.78 -2.57 5.98
CA ARG A 46 -12.45 -2.06 4.64
C ARG A 46 -12.18 -3.18 3.66
N ILE A 47 -11.45 -4.23 4.05
CA ILE A 47 -11.20 -5.40 3.21
C ILE A 47 -12.51 -6.09 2.82
N ALA A 48 -13.45 -6.20 3.76
CA ALA A 48 -14.72 -6.87 3.54
C ALA A 48 -15.68 -6.10 2.62
N HIS A 49 -15.58 -4.76 2.57
CA HIS A 49 -16.60 -3.93 1.95
C HIS A 49 -16.09 -2.96 0.88
N THR A 50 -14.78 -2.77 0.72
CA THR A 50 -14.21 -1.80 -0.24
C THR A 50 -14.84 -1.93 -1.63
N PRO A 51 -15.40 -0.84 -2.19
CA PRO A 51 -15.95 -0.85 -3.54
C PRO A 51 -14.86 -0.73 -4.62
N TYR A 52 -13.59 -0.65 -4.21
CA TYR A 52 -12.44 -0.42 -5.06
C TYR A 52 -11.64 -1.71 -5.30
N GLN A 53 -10.89 -1.77 -6.41
CA GLN A 53 -9.96 -2.88 -6.71
C GLN A 53 -8.65 -2.81 -5.89
N ASN A 54 -8.74 -2.40 -4.62
CA ASN A 54 -7.60 -2.21 -3.71
C ASN A 54 -7.50 -3.30 -2.63
N GLN A 55 -8.31 -4.37 -2.70
CA GLN A 55 -8.37 -5.39 -1.66
C GLN A 55 -7.01 -6.07 -1.40
N ALA A 56 -6.25 -6.38 -2.45
CA ALA A 56 -4.90 -6.94 -2.31
C ALA A 56 -3.94 -5.98 -1.58
N THR A 57 -4.04 -4.67 -1.83
CA THR A 57 -3.27 -3.64 -1.14
C THR A 57 -3.59 -3.59 0.34
N LEU A 58 -4.87 -3.67 0.69
CA LEU A 58 -5.32 -3.70 2.08
C LEU A 58 -4.85 -4.97 2.79
N ARG A 59 -4.85 -6.13 2.11
CA ARG A 59 -4.27 -7.38 2.62
C ARG A 59 -2.76 -7.29 2.81
N ALA A 60 -2.03 -6.63 1.91
CA ALA A 60 -0.60 -6.37 2.08
C ALA A 60 -0.31 -5.46 3.29
N MET A 61 -1.18 -4.46 3.53
CA MET A 61 -1.11 -3.62 4.74
C MET A 61 -1.44 -4.43 6.01
N GLN A 62 -2.43 -5.32 5.96
CA GLN A 62 -2.77 -6.23 7.05
C GLN A 62 -1.54 -7.07 7.44
N ALA A 63 -0.80 -7.60 6.45
CA ALA A 63 0.41 -8.36 6.70
C ALA A 63 1.47 -7.56 7.48
N TYR A 64 1.71 -6.31 7.08
CA TYR A 64 2.64 -5.42 7.77
C TYR A 64 2.22 -5.17 9.22
N LEU A 65 0.93 -4.94 9.47
CA LEU A 65 0.40 -4.72 10.82
C LEU A 65 0.48 -5.98 11.69
N CYS A 66 0.16 -7.16 11.15
CA CYS A 66 0.35 -8.45 11.83
C CYS A 66 1.82 -8.67 12.20
N HIS A 67 2.75 -8.34 11.29
CA HIS A 67 4.18 -8.35 11.60
C HIS A 67 4.52 -7.43 12.79
N LEU A 68 3.99 -6.20 12.86
CA LEU A 68 4.22 -5.31 14.01
C LEU A 68 3.71 -5.88 15.33
N GLN A 69 2.70 -6.77 15.30
CA GLN A 69 2.24 -7.52 16.47
C GLN A 69 3.16 -8.69 16.84
N GLY A 70 4.00 -9.16 15.91
CA GLY A 70 4.76 -10.40 16.03
C GLY A 70 4.00 -11.63 15.53
N GLN A 71 2.90 -11.44 14.79
CA GLN A 71 2.07 -12.50 14.21
C GLN A 71 2.55 -12.81 12.79
N TYR A 72 3.65 -13.55 12.66
CA TYR A 72 4.30 -13.80 11.38
C TYR A 72 3.49 -14.74 10.47
N GLU A 73 2.82 -15.74 11.03
CA GLU A 73 1.98 -16.69 10.30
C GLU A 73 0.78 -15.98 9.66
N ASP A 74 0.09 -15.11 10.42
CA ASP A 74 -1.02 -14.30 9.93
C ASP A 74 -0.55 -13.29 8.88
N ALA A 75 0.66 -12.74 9.05
CA ALA A 75 1.26 -11.84 8.08
C ALA A 75 1.51 -12.55 6.74
N LEU A 76 2.12 -13.73 6.77
CA LEU A 76 2.36 -14.54 5.56
C LEU A 76 1.04 -15.02 4.92
N GLN A 77 0.03 -15.38 5.72
CA GLN A 77 -1.29 -15.74 5.20
C GLN A 77 -1.96 -14.57 4.50
N SER A 78 -1.89 -13.37 5.08
CA SER A 78 -2.42 -12.15 4.46
C SER A 78 -1.72 -11.83 3.13
N LEU A 79 -0.41 -12.07 3.00
CA LEU A 79 0.30 -11.89 1.73
C LEU A 79 -0.11 -12.93 0.68
N ARG A 80 -0.32 -14.19 1.06
CA ARG A 80 -0.82 -15.23 0.13
C ARG A 80 -2.20 -14.86 -0.43
N GLU A 81 -3.12 -14.44 0.44
CA GLU A 81 -4.44 -13.97 0.03
C GLU A 81 -4.34 -12.75 -0.90
N ALA A 82 -3.41 -11.83 -0.64
CA ALA A 82 -3.17 -10.69 -1.52
C ALA A 82 -2.71 -11.12 -2.92
N GLU A 83 -1.82 -12.12 -3.02
CA GLU A 83 -1.38 -12.67 -4.32
C GLU A 83 -2.54 -13.33 -5.07
N GLU A 84 -3.35 -14.16 -4.39
CA GLU A 84 -4.51 -14.83 -4.98
C GLU A 84 -5.52 -13.83 -5.55
N ILE A 85 -5.79 -12.74 -4.81
CA ILE A 85 -6.64 -11.64 -5.28
C ILE A 85 -6.06 -11.01 -6.55
N LEU A 86 -4.75 -10.71 -6.59
CA LEU A 86 -4.14 -10.12 -7.78
C LEU A 86 -4.14 -11.07 -8.98
N GLN A 87 -3.96 -12.37 -8.77
CA GLN A 87 -4.03 -13.37 -9.85
C GLN A 87 -5.44 -13.44 -10.44
N ARG A 88 -6.47 -13.32 -9.59
CA ARG A 88 -7.87 -13.32 -10.03
C ARG A 88 -8.26 -12.02 -10.74
N ASP A 89 -7.92 -10.88 -10.16
CA ASP A 89 -8.46 -9.57 -10.58
C ASP A 89 -7.58 -8.88 -11.64
N HIS A 90 -6.28 -9.18 -11.67
CA HIS A 90 -5.31 -8.56 -12.57
C HIS A 90 -4.31 -9.55 -13.17
N PRO A 91 -4.75 -10.67 -13.79
CA PRO A 91 -3.84 -11.71 -14.29
C PRO A 91 -2.80 -11.17 -15.28
N ASP A 92 -3.21 -10.30 -16.20
CA ASP A 92 -2.33 -9.75 -17.25
C ASP A 92 -1.35 -8.69 -16.72
N ASN A 93 -1.72 -7.99 -15.64
CA ASN A 93 -0.91 -6.94 -15.00
C ASN A 93 -0.29 -7.39 -13.67
N PHE A 94 -0.40 -8.67 -13.32
CA PHE A 94 0.03 -9.22 -12.04
C PHE A 94 1.46 -8.79 -11.64
N PRO A 95 2.48 -8.84 -12.52
CA PRO A 95 3.83 -8.40 -12.17
C PRO A 95 3.89 -6.95 -11.66
N ARG A 96 3.07 -6.05 -12.21
CA ARG A 96 3.06 -4.63 -11.82
C ARG A 96 2.48 -4.43 -10.42
N HIS A 97 1.42 -5.16 -10.09
CA HIS A 97 0.73 -5.04 -8.79
C HIS A 97 1.42 -5.81 -7.65
N VAL A 98 2.14 -6.90 -7.93
CA VAL A 98 2.69 -7.79 -6.88
C VAL A 98 3.97 -7.26 -6.22
N LEU A 99 4.61 -6.23 -6.78
CA LEU A 99 5.90 -5.71 -6.30
C LEU A 99 5.92 -5.38 -4.80
N VAL A 100 4.88 -4.70 -4.29
CA VAL A 100 4.75 -4.35 -2.87
C VAL A 100 4.64 -5.60 -1.99
N ILE A 101 3.88 -6.60 -2.44
CA ILE A 101 3.67 -7.87 -1.73
C ILE A 101 4.98 -8.65 -1.66
N TYR A 102 5.72 -8.76 -2.76
CA TYR A 102 7.05 -9.40 -2.76
C TYR A 102 8.06 -8.66 -1.89
N GLY A 103 8.01 -7.32 -1.84
CA GLY A 103 8.80 -6.54 -0.90
C GLY A 103 8.47 -6.89 0.55
N ASN A 104 7.19 -7.00 0.90
CA ASN A 104 6.76 -7.40 2.24
C ASN A 104 7.20 -8.82 2.60
N TYR A 105 7.10 -9.79 1.67
CA TYR A 105 7.63 -11.13 1.91
C TYR A 105 9.12 -11.10 2.22
N ALA A 106 9.91 -10.37 1.44
CA ALA A 106 11.35 -10.27 1.64
C ALA A 106 11.69 -9.72 3.04
N TRP A 107 10.97 -8.70 3.50
CA TRP A 107 11.14 -8.18 4.86
C TRP A 107 10.71 -9.14 5.95
N ILE A 108 9.55 -9.80 5.80
CA ILE A 108 9.05 -10.78 6.78
C ILE A 108 10.04 -11.95 6.92
N TYR A 109 10.50 -12.52 5.79
CA TYR A 109 11.47 -13.61 5.83
C TYR A 109 12.83 -13.18 6.37
N TYR A 110 13.23 -11.92 6.18
CA TYR A 110 14.42 -11.37 6.82
C TYR A 110 14.30 -11.37 8.34
N HIS A 111 13.14 -10.96 8.88
CA HIS A 111 12.87 -10.99 10.32
C HIS A 111 12.82 -12.42 10.89
N LEU A 112 12.41 -13.40 10.09
CA LEU A 112 12.43 -14.83 10.42
C LEU A 112 13.79 -15.51 10.17
N ALA A 113 14.81 -14.77 9.73
CA ALA A 113 16.14 -15.28 9.36
C ALA A 113 16.15 -16.36 8.24
N HIS A 114 15.13 -16.38 7.38
CA HIS A 114 15.05 -17.22 6.18
C HIS A 114 15.69 -16.51 4.98
N TYR A 115 17.01 -16.34 5.02
CA TYR A 115 17.74 -15.50 4.04
C TYR A 115 17.72 -16.02 2.60
N ASP A 116 17.54 -17.33 2.41
CA ASP A 116 17.30 -17.96 1.12
C ASP A 116 16.00 -17.45 0.48
N LEU A 117 14.93 -17.34 1.28
CA LEU A 117 13.66 -16.76 0.83
C LEU A 117 13.79 -15.26 0.61
N VAL A 118 14.60 -14.54 1.40
CA VAL A 118 14.87 -13.12 1.15
C VAL A 118 15.46 -12.90 -0.25
N GLU A 119 16.51 -13.63 -0.62
CA GLU A 119 17.12 -13.52 -1.96
C GLU A 119 16.13 -13.96 -3.04
N LEU A 120 15.31 -14.99 -2.82
CA LEU A 120 14.26 -15.40 -3.76
C LEU A 120 13.29 -14.27 -4.09
N TYR A 121 12.77 -13.56 -3.08
CA TYR A 121 11.83 -12.46 -3.31
C TYR A 121 12.51 -11.20 -3.86
N LEU A 122 13.76 -10.91 -3.46
CA LEU A 122 14.56 -9.85 -4.09
C LEU A 122 14.78 -10.13 -5.58
N ASP A 123 15.08 -11.37 -5.96
CA ASP A 123 15.22 -11.77 -7.37
C ASP A 123 13.92 -11.67 -8.14
N LYS A 124 12.78 -12.02 -7.53
CA LYS A 124 11.44 -11.82 -8.14
C LYS A 124 11.19 -10.34 -8.41
N VAL A 125 11.41 -9.47 -7.42
CA VAL A 125 11.27 -8.00 -7.59
C VAL A 125 12.20 -7.51 -8.70
N LYS A 126 13.47 -7.94 -8.68
CA LYS A 126 14.46 -7.55 -9.69
C LYS A 126 14.06 -7.94 -11.09
N LYS A 127 13.54 -9.15 -11.30
CA LYS A 127 13.05 -9.60 -12.62
C LYS A 127 11.92 -8.72 -13.13
N ILE A 128 10.97 -8.36 -12.27
CA ILE A 128 9.84 -7.48 -12.62
C ILE A 128 10.33 -6.05 -12.90
N CYS A 129 11.15 -5.46 -12.03
CA CYS A 129 11.71 -4.13 -12.28
C CYS A 129 12.50 -4.08 -13.60
N SER A 130 13.21 -5.15 -13.94
CA SER A 130 13.93 -5.28 -15.21
C SER A 130 12.98 -5.34 -16.41
N SER A 131 11.88 -6.10 -16.34
CA SER A 131 10.91 -6.19 -17.44
C SER A 131 10.16 -4.86 -17.65
N LEU A 132 10.00 -4.07 -16.59
CA LEU A 132 9.46 -2.71 -16.62
C LEU A 132 10.47 -1.65 -17.06
N LYS A 133 11.71 -2.05 -17.41
CA LYS A 133 12.81 -1.15 -17.78
C LYS A 133 13.09 -0.09 -16.70
N SER A 134 12.93 -0.44 -15.44
CA SER A 134 13.21 0.46 -14.33
C SER A 134 14.69 0.81 -14.27
N ARG A 135 14.98 2.05 -13.83
CA ARG A 135 16.35 2.51 -13.54
C ARG A 135 16.92 1.93 -12.25
N SER A 136 16.07 1.34 -11.42
CA SER A 136 16.46 0.70 -10.15
C SER A 136 16.10 -0.79 -10.18
N PRO A 137 16.97 -1.68 -9.63
CA PRO A 137 16.68 -3.10 -9.56
C PRO A 137 15.58 -3.46 -8.56
N HIS A 138 15.23 -2.60 -7.60
CA HIS A 138 14.29 -2.94 -6.52
C HIS A 138 13.14 -1.92 -6.35
N ALA A 139 13.05 -0.96 -7.26
CA ALA A 139 12.02 0.07 -7.23
C ALA A 139 11.53 0.34 -8.66
N ALA A 140 10.25 0.58 -8.85
CA ALA A 140 9.62 0.96 -10.10
C ALA A 140 8.77 2.23 -9.89
N GLN A 141 8.95 3.23 -10.75
CA GLN A 141 8.12 4.44 -10.76
C GLN A 141 6.93 4.20 -11.69
N ILE A 142 5.93 3.48 -11.20
CA ILE A 142 4.72 3.10 -11.94
C ILE A 142 3.47 3.50 -11.13
N PRO A 143 2.34 3.80 -11.81
CA PRO A 143 1.14 4.29 -11.14
C PRO A 143 0.61 3.34 -10.06
N GLU A 144 0.74 2.03 -10.24
CA GLU A 144 0.27 1.01 -9.30
C GLU A 144 0.96 1.14 -7.93
N ILE A 145 2.28 1.35 -7.92
CA ILE A 145 3.04 1.53 -6.67
C ILE A 145 2.58 2.79 -5.93
N HIS A 146 2.35 3.88 -6.67
CA HIS A 146 1.87 5.13 -6.09
C HIS A 146 0.46 4.96 -5.52
N ALA A 147 -0.47 4.35 -6.25
CA ALA A 147 -1.82 4.08 -5.77
C ALA A 147 -1.81 3.16 -4.55
N GLN A 148 -1.02 2.09 -4.57
CA GLN A 148 -0.87 1.16 -3.44
C GLN A 148 -0.35 1.85 -2.18
N LYS A 149 0.64 2.74 -2.33
CA LYS A 149 1.11 3.58 -1.22
C LYS A 149 0.01 4.51 -0.71
N GLY A 150 -0.70 5.20 -1.61
CA GLY A 150 -1.81 6.09 -1.27
C GLY A 150 -2.91 5.39 -0.45
N TRP A 151 -3.36 4.22 -0.90
CA TRP A 151 -4.35 3.42 -0.17
C TRP A 151 -3.84 2.94 1.18
N SER A 152 -2.57 2.54 1.27
CA SER A 152 -1.97 2.10 2.53
C SER A 152 -1.83 3.24 3.54
N LEU A 153 -1.53 4.46 3.08
CA LEU A 153 -1.52 5.67 3.92
C LEU A 153 -2.93 5.98 4.47
N LEU A 154 -3.96 5.88 3.63
CA LEU A 154 -5.35 6.05 4.05
C LEU A 154 -5.81 4.97 5.03
N ALA A 155 -5.31 3.74 4.88
CA ALA A 155 -5.53 2.64 5.80
C ALA A 155 -4.86 2.90 7.16
N ALA A 156 -3.63 3.42 7.18
CA ALA A 156 -2.93 3.79 8.40
C ALA A 156 -3.58 4.96 9.15
N GLY A 157 -4.33 5.81 8.46
CA GLY A 157 -5.19 6.83 9.06
C GLY A 157 -5.21 8.15 8.30
N PHE A 158 -6.26 8.96 8.55
CA PHE A 158 -6.51 10.18 7.78
C PHE A 158 -5.51 11.32 8.02
N ARG A 159 -4.68 11.22 9.06
CA ARG A 159 -3.52 12.12 9.24
C ARG A 159 -2.58 12.11 8.03
N ASN A 160 -2.51 10.98 7.32
CA ASN A 160 -1.67 10.80 6.13
C ASN A 160 -2.31 11.34 4.84
N GLY A 161 -3.46 12.03 4.91
CA GLY A 161 -4.24 12.43 3.74
C GLY A 161 -3.43 13.26 2.73
N ARG A 162 -2.51 14.10 3.19
CA ARG A 162 -1.69 14.94 2.30
C ARG A 162 -0.73 14.09 1.46
N GLU A 163 0.01 13.19 2.11
CA GLU A 163 0.94 12.28 1.41
C GLU A 163 0.17 11.31 0.51
N ALA A 164 -1.00 10.83 0.94
CA ALA A 164 -1.87 10.01 0.10
C ALA A 164 -2.35 10.79 -1.14
N THR A 165 -2.66 12.08 -0.99
CA THR A 165 -3.06 12.96 -2.11
C THR A 165 -1.95 13.04 -3.14
N GLU A 166 -0.70 13.26 -2.70
CA GLU A 166 0.46 13.30 -3.57
C GLU A 166 0.67 11.96 -4.31
N CYS A 167 0.50 10.84 -3.60
CA CYS A 167 0.58 9.51 -4.19
C CYS A 167 -0.45 9.32 -5.33
N PHE A 168 -1.74 9.61 -5.10
CA PHE A 168 -2.74 9.46 -6.15
C PHE A 168 -2.55 10.46 -7.30
N GLN A 169 -2.08 11.68 -7.01
CA GLN A 169 -1.71 12.64 -8.06
C GLN A 169 -0.57 12.11 -8.94
N MET A 170 0.43 11.43 -8.37
CA MET A 170 1.50 10.81 -9.15
C MET A 170 0.96 9.66 -10.02
N ALA A 171 0.08 8.82 -9.49
CA ALA A 171 -0.54 7.74 -10.25
C ALA A 171 -1.36 8.26 -11.45
N LEU A 172 -2.15 9.32 -11.23
CA LEU A 172 -2.99 9.94 -12.26
C LEU A 172 -2.22 10.63 -13.39
N ARG A 173 -0.93 10.94 -13.22
CA ARG A 173 -0.13 11.53 -14.34
C ARG A 173 0.07 10.56 -15.49
N GLU A 174 0.07 9.26 -15.21
CA GLU A 174 0.27 8.22 -16.20
C GLU A 174 -1.06 7.60 -16.65
N ASP A 175 -2.12 7.73 -15.84
CA ASP A 175 -3.46 7.19 -16.12
C ASP A 175 -4.55 8.14 -15.56
N GLU A 176 -4.80 9.24 -16.28
CA GLU A 176 -5.67 10.34 -15.84
C GLU A 176 -7.14 9.94 -15.65
N ALA A 177 -7.60 8.95 -16.41
CA ALA A 177 -8.99 8.49 -16.42
C ALA A 177 -9.24 7.32 -15.46
N ASN A 178 -8.23 6.92 -14.67
CA ASN A 178 -8.36 5.78 -13.76
C ASN A 178 -9.34 6.08 -12.63
N GLY A 179 -10.51 5.44 -12.67
CA GLY A 179 -11.58 5.63 -11.68
C GLY A 179 -11.18 5.26 -10.26
N GLU A 180 -10.28 4.28 -10.08
CA GLU A 180 -9.77 3.91 -8.75
C GLU A 180 -8.88 5.02 -8.19
N PHE A 181 -7.97 5.56 -9.00
CA PHE A 181 -7.04 6.60 -8.55
C PHE A 181 -7.77 7.92 -8.29
N LEU A 182 -8.78 8.25 -9.12
CA LEU A 182 -9.64 9.41 -8.90
C LEU A 182 -10.42 9.29 -7.57
N ALA A 183 -10.93 8.11 -7.26
CA ALA A 183 -11.61 7.86 -5.99
C ALA A 183 -10.65 7.93 -4.79
N GLY A 184 -9.48 7.31 -4.90
CA GLY A 184 -8.42 7.41 -3.90
C GLY A 184 -8.01 8.86 -3.63
N LEU A 185 -7.86 9.66 -4.69
CA LEU A 185 -7.58 11.10 -4.59
C LEU A 185 -8.71 11.85 -3.86
N ALA A 186 -9.98 11.57 -4.17
CA ALA A 186 -11.12 12.20 -3.52
C ALA A 186 -11.11 11.92 -2.00
N ILE A 187 -10.88 10.66 -1.61
CA ILE A 187 -10.78 10.25 -0.21
C ILE A 187 -9.56 10.89 0.47
N ALA A 188 -8.42 10.96 -0.21
CA ALA A 188 -7.20 11.56 0.35
C ALA A 188 -7.32 13.07 0.60
N VAL A 189 -8.00 13.78 -0.29
CA VAL A 189 -8.31 15.21 -0.10
C VAL A 189 -9.29 15.40 1.05
N PHE A 190 -10.32 14.54 1.16
CA PHE A 190 -11.22 14.52 2.30
C PHE A 190 -10.47 14.26 3.61
N ALA A 191 -9.59 13.26 3.66
CA ALA A 191 -8.74 12.96 4.79
C ALA A 191 -7.86 14.17 5.18
N SER A 192 -7.26 14.84 4.20
CA SER A 192 -6.47 16.07 4.40
C SER A 192 -7.31 17.19 5.05
N TRP A 193 -8.56 17.35 4.62
CA TRP A 193 -9.49 18.30 5.24
C TRP A 193 -9.80 17.91 6.69
N THR A 194 -10.11 16.64 6.98
CA THR A 194 -10.46 16.21 8.35
C THR A 194 -9.35 16.47 9.38
N HIS A 195 -8.09 16.54 8.94
CA HIS A 195 -6.96 16.83 9.83
C HIS A 195 -6.60 18.32 9.91
N THR A 196 -6.76 19.06 8.80
CA THR A 196 -6.28 20.45 8.71
C THR A 196 -7.38 21.51 8.80
N HIS A 197 -8.63 21.13 8.55
CA HIS A 197 -9.80 22.01 8.43
C HIS A 197 -9.63 23.19 7.45
N LYS A 198 -8.68 23.12 6.51
CA LYS A 198 -8.45 24.20 5.55
C LYS A 198 -9.55 24.24 4.46
N PRO A 199 -10.13 25.41 4.14
CA PRO A 199 -11.19 25.54 3.13
C PRO A 199 -10.82 25.00 1.75
N VAL A 200 -9.54 25.12 1.36
CA VAL A 200 -9.06 24.62 0.06
C VAL A 200 -9.27 23.11 -0.11
N PHE A 201 -9.06 22.33 0.95
CA PHE A 201 -9.30 20.88 0.91
C PHE A 201 -10.78 20.56 1.02
N TRP A 202 -11.56 21.39 1.73
CA TRP A 202 -13.00 21.24 1.82
C TRP A 202 -13.68 21.31 0.45
N GLU A 203 -13.44 22.40 -0.29
CA GLU A 203 -14.00 22.62 -1.62
C GLU A 203 -13.58 21.52 -2.60
N ALA A 204 -12.29 21.17 -2.56
CA ALA A 204 -11.73 20.14 -3.43
C ALA A 204 -12.33 18.75 -3.12
N ALA A 205 -12.48 18.39 -1.84
CA ALA A 205 -13.10 17.13 -1.43
C ALA A 205 -14.57 17.07 -1.85
N LYS A 206 -15.35 18.13 -1.57
CA LYS A 206 -16.77 18.21 -1.95
C LYS A 206 -16.96 18.03 -3.45
N LYS A 207 -16.19 18.76 -4.27
CA LYS A 207 -16.24 18.64 -5.73
C LYS A 207 -15.89 17.22 -6.21
N LYS A 208 -14.79 16.66 -5.71
CA LYS A 208 -14.29 15.34 -6.16
C LYS A 208 -15.21 14.20 -5.72
N LEU A 209 -15.67 14.19 -4.47
CA LEU A 209 -16.61 13.18 -3.98
C LEU A 209 -17.93 13.22 -4.73
N GLY A 210 -18.44 14.43 -5.06
CA GLY A 210 -19.63 14.58 -5.89
C GLY A 210 -19.47 13.97 -7.29
N ALA A 211 -18.32 14.16 -7.93
CA ALA A 211 -18.03 13.54 -9.22
C ALA A 211 -17.98 12.01 -9.14
N ILE A 212 -17.31 11.45 -8.12
CA ILE A 212 -17.25 10.00 -7.89
C ILE A 212 -18.63 9.39 -7.71
N ILE A 213 -19.53 10.04 -6.96
CA ILE A 213 -20.89 9.52 -6.74
C ILE A 213 -21.71 9.52 -8.04
N HIS A 214 -21.48 10.49 -8.92
CA HIS A 214 -22.17 10.55 -10.21
C HIS A 214 -21.75 9.39 -11.13
N GLU A 215 -20.45 9.09 -11.18
CA GLU A 215 -19.87 8.01 -11.99
C GLU A 215 -20.08 6.63 -11.36
N GLN A 216 -19.97 6.54 -10.03
CA GLN A 216 -20.02 5.31 -9.25
C GLN A 216 -21.17 5.40 -8.23
N GLN A 217 -22.40 5.28 -8.72
CA GLN A 217 -23.60 5.46 -7.88
C GLN A 217 -23.68 4.49 -6.70
N GLN A 218 -23.00 3.35 -6.74
CA GLN A 218 -22.97 2.36 -5.64
C GLN A 218 -21.84 2.61 -4.64
N ASN A 219 -21.04 3.66 -4.81
CA ASN A 219 -19.93 3.98 -3.92
C ASN A 219 -20.43 4.56 -2.59
N TYR A 220 -20.79 3.67 -1.66
CA TYR A 220 -21.33 4.04 -0.35
C TYR A 220 -20.29 4.80 0.50
N GLU A 221 -19.00 4.50 0.37
CA GLU A 221 -17.95 5.16 1.12
C GLU A 221 -17.83 6.63 0.72
N ALA A 222 -17.82 6.94 -0.58
CA ALA A 222 -17.83 8.30 -1.08
C ALA A 222 -19.08 9.07 -0.62
N LYS A 223 -20.26 8.43 -0.60
CA LYS A 223 -21.50 9.04 -0.07
C LYS A 223 -21.39 9.38 1.41
N VAL A 224 -20.85 8.48 2.23
CA VAL A 224 -20.65 8.71 3.67
C VAL A 224 -19.69 9.89 3.89
N TYR A 225 -18.60 9.97 3.13
CA TYR A 225 -17.67 11.11 3.24
C TYR A 225 -18.29 12.42 2.76
N LEU A 226 -19.06 12.39 1.67
CA LEU A 226 -19.77 13.58 1.21
C LEU A 226 -20.81 14.06 2.24
N ALA A 227 -21.53 13.14 2.90
CA ALA A 227 -22.49 13.50 3.94
C ALA A 227 -21.83 14.13 5.19
N LYS A 228 -20.57 13.78 5.47
CA LYS A 228 -19.82 14.35 6.61
C LYS A 228 -19.25 15.75 6.36
N ILE A 229 -19.15 16.16 5.10
CA ILE A 229 -18.54 17.44 4.70
C ILE A 229 -19.57 18.51 4.32
N LEU A 230 -20.82 18.10 4.07
CA LEU A 230 -21.97 18.97 3.86
C LEU A 230 -22.53 19.47 5.19
#